data_AF-A0ABD4YVI8-F1
#
_entry.id   AF-A0ABD4YVI8-F1
#
_cell.length_a   1.000
_cell.length_b   1.000
_cell.length_c   1.000
_cell.angle_alpha   90.00
_cell.angle_beta   90.00
_cell.angle_gamma   90.00
#
_symmetry.space_group_name_H-M   'P 1'
#
loop_
_entity.id
_entity.type
_entity.pdbx_description
1 polymer ?
#
loop_
_entity_poly.entity_id
_entity_poly.type
_entity_poly.pdbx_seq_one_letter_code
_entity_poly.pdbx_strand_id
1 'polypeptide(L)'
;MRYLVWALRLLVFVAVLMFALKNTDPVAVKFYADYVIQDVPLIVVMLVVFVLGALFGLLLTVPAALRRRREAIRLRRELDRIQAAANGTTPVVPPEAVAPMSPL
;
A
#
# COMPACT_ATOMS: atom_id res chain seq x y z
N MET A 1 10.82 -5.20 11.32
CA MET A 1 9.54 -5.03 10.61
C MET A 1 9.36 -6.00 9.44
N ARG A 2 10.23 -6.00 8.42
CA ARG A 2 10.05 -6.86 7.22
C ARG A 2 10.02 -8.36 7.53
N TYR A 3 10.82 -8.82 8.50
CA TYR A 3 10.80 -10.21 8.97
C TYR A 3 9.50 -10.60 9.70
N LEU A 4 8.92 -9.71 10.52
CA LEU A 4 7.62 -9.96 11.16
C LEU A 4 6.51 -10.10 10.12
N VAL A 5 6.50 -9.24 9.10
CA VAL A 5 5.51 -9.32 8.02
C VAL A 5 5.66 -10.64 7.24
N TRP A 6 6.89 -11.10 7.02
CA TRP A 6 7.16 -12.37 6.34
C TRP A 6 6.76 -13.57 7.20
N ALA A 7 7.08 -13.56 8.50
CA ALA A 7 6.67 -14.59 9.45
C ALA A 7 5.14 -14.66 9.58
N LEU A 8 4.45 -13.52 9.68
CA LEU A 8 3.00 -13.47 9.69
C LEU A 8 2.40 -14.01 8.39
N ARG A 9 2.96 -13.64 7.24
CA ARG A 9 2.53 -14.16 5.93
C ARG A 9 2.70 -15.68 5.84
N LEU A 10 3.82 -16.21 6.33
CA LEU A 10 4.07 -17.65 6.37
C LEU A 10 3.08 -18.36 7.31
N LEU A 11 2.81 -17.79 8.49
CA LEU A 11 1.87 -18.34 9.45
C LEU A 11 0.45 -18.39 8.89
N VAL A 12 0.00 -17.31 8.25
CA VAL A 12 -1.30 -17.27 7.56
C VAL A 12 -1.34 -18.32 6.45
N PHE A 13 -0.28 -18.44 5.65
CA PHE A 13 -0.20 -19.45 4.59
C PHE A 13 -0.31 -20.87 5.13
N VAL A 14 0.45 -21.19 6.19
CA VAL A 14 0.42 -22.53 6.82
C VAL A 14 -0.95 -22.80 7.42
N ALA A 15 -1.58 -21.82 8.09
CA ALA A 15 -2.93 -21.98 8.64
C ALA A 15 -3.95 -22.27 7.53
N VAL A 16 -3.93 -21.52 6.43
CA VAL A 16 -4.81 -21.75 5.28
C VAL A 16 -4.53 -23.12 4.65
N LEU A 17 -3.27 -23.50 4.48
CA LEU A 17 -2.89 -24.80 3.91
C LEU A 17 -3.32 -25.97 4.80
N MET A 18 -3.15 -25.85 6.12
CA MET A 18 -3.54 -26.89 7.06
C MET A 18 -5.06 -27.02 7.13
N PHE A 19 -5.78 -25.88 7.06
CA PHE A 19 -7.23 -25.88 6.95
C PHE A 19 -7.68 -26.52 5.64
N ALA A 20 -7.08 -26.15 4.51
CA ALA A 20 -7.31 -26.74 3.20
C ALA A 20 -7.17 -28.28 3.18
N LEU A 21 -6.08 -28.80 3.76
CA LEU A 21 -5.83 -30.24 3.85
C LEU A 21 -6.83 -30.98 4.74
N LYS A 22 -7.33 -30.33 5.80
CA LYS A 22 -8.33 -30.92 6.71
C LYS A 22 -9.77 -30.76 6.22
N ASN A 23 -10.02 -29.80 5.34
CA ASN A 23 -11.37 -29.37 4.92
C ASN A 23 -11.55 -29.57 3.41
N THR A 24 -11.20 -30.76 2.93
CA THR A 24 -11.47 -31.19 1.54
C THR A 24 -12.87 -31.78 1.39
N ASP A 25 -13.59 -31.96 2.51
CA ASP A 25 -14.94 -32.49 2.51
C ASP A 25 -15.90 -31.60 1.69
N PRO A 26 -16.80 -32.21 0.90
CA PRO A 26 -17.80 -31.49 0.14
C PRO A 26 -18.80 -30.82 1.09
N VAL A 27 -19.02 -29.51 0.90
CA VAL A 27 -20.02 -28.74 1.65
C VAL A 27 -21.06 -28.14 0.70
N ALA A 28 -22.31 -28.07 1.16
CA ALA A 28 -23.37 -27.39 0.43
C ALA A 28 -23.30 -25.88 0.68
N VAL A 29 -23.08 -25.09 -0.38
CA VAL A 29 -23.10 -23.63 -0.31
C VAL A 29 -24.48 -23.12 -0.70
N LYS A 30 -25.19 -22.54 0.28
CA LYS A 30 -26.52 -21.97 0.08
C LYS A 30 -26.38 -20.48 -0.26
N PHE A 31 -26.85 -20.11 -1.43
CA PHE A 31 -26.93 -18.72 -1.88
C PHE A 31 -28.36 -18.20 -1.72
N TYR A 32 -28.53 -16.89 -1.94
CA TYR A 32 -29.84 -16.26 -2.00
C TYR A 32 -30.68 -16.86 -3.15
N ALA A 33 -32.02 -16.87 -3.00
CA ALA A 33 -33.00 -17.45 -3.92
C ALA A 33 -32.98 -19.01 -4.03
N ASP A 34 -32.78 -19.70 -2.90
CA ASP A 34 -32.77 -21.17 -2.78
C ASP A 34 -31.75 -21.89 -3.68
N TYR A 35 -30.78 -21.15 -4.21
CA TYR A 35 -29.72 -21.70 -5.05
C TYR A 35 -28.68 -22.39 -4.16
N VAL A 36 -28.60 -23.71 -4.24
CA VAL A 36 -27.65 -24.52 -3.47
C VAL A 36 -26.67 -25.20 -4.40
N ILE A 37 -25.39 -24.88 -4.27
CA ILE A 37 -24.33 -25.63 -4.95
C ILE A 37 -23.88 -26.74 -3.99
N GLN A 38 -24.16 -27.98 -4.38
CA GLN A 38 -23.71 -29.17 -3.65
C GLN A 38 -22.27 -29.52 -4.05
N ASP A 39 -21.61 -30.29 -3.20
CA ASP A 39 -20.28 -30.87 -3.47
C ASP A 39 -19.15 -29.85 -3.73
N VAL A 40 -19.26 -28.63 -3.19
CA VAL A 40 -18.16 -27.66 -3.25
C VAL A 40 -17.14 -28.01 -2.18
N PRO A 41 -15.87 -28.30 -2.50
CA PRO A 41 -14.85 -28.52 -1.49
C PRO A 41 -14.69 -27.25 -0.65
N LEU A 42 -14.76 -27.37 0.68
CA LEU A 42 -14.73 -26.21 1.59
C LEU A 42 -13.49 -25.33 1.41
N ILE A 43 -12.36 -25.92 0.99
CA ILE A 43 -11.14 -25.23 0.56
C ILE A 43 -11.39 -24.15 -0.51
N VAL A 44 -12.26 -24.39 -1.49
CA VAL A 44 -12.54 -23.45 -2.59
C VAL A 44 -13.22 -22.19 -2.05
N VAL A 45 -14.21 -22.38 -1.17
CA VAL A 45 -14.93 -21.28 -0.52
C VAL A 45 -13.97 -20.44 0.31
N MET A 46 -13.12 -21.10 1.10
CA MET A 46 -12.08 -20.43 1.88
C MET A 46 -11.12 -19.61 1.03
N LEU A 47 -10.66 -20.18 -0.10
CA LEU A 47 -9.72 -19.51 -0.98
C LEU A 47 -10.33 -18.25 -1.61
N VAL A 48 -11.60 -18.32 -2.04
CA VAL A 48 -12.33 -17.15 -2.55
C VAL A 48 -12.46 -16.07 -1.49
N VAL A 49 -12.89 -16.41 -0.28
CA VAL A 49 -13.02 -15.45 0.83
C VAL A 49 -11.66 -14.84 1.19
N PHE A 50 -10.59 -15.64 1.18
CA PHE A 50 -9.23 -15.16 1.45
C PHE A 50 -8.76 -14.16 0.39
N VAL A 51 -8.94 -14.46 -0.90
CA VAL A 51 -8.57 -13.56 -2.00
C VAL A 51 -9.36 -12.26 -1.92
N LEU A 52 -10.67 -12.34 -1.67
CA LEU A 52 -11.50 -11.16 -1.45
C LEU A 52 -11.02 -10.35 -0.25
N GLY A 53 -10.78 -10.99 0.89
CA GLY A 53 -10.25 -10.34 2.09
C GLY A 53 -8.90 -9.67 1.87
N ALA A 54 -8.00 -10.29 1.09
CA ALA A 54 -6.71 -9.72 0.73
C ALA A 54 -6.85 -8.51 -0.20
N LEU A 55 -7.75 -8.58 -1.18
CA LEU A 55 -8.08 -7.45 -2.05
C LEU A 55 -8.62 -6.27 -1.25
N PHE A 56 -9.59 -6.51 -0.35
CA PHE A 56 -10.12 -5.48 0.55
C PHE A 56 -9.04 -4.91 1.47
N GLY A 57 -8.21 -5.76 2.08
CA GLY A 57 -7.09 -5.34 2.91
C GLY A 57 -6.10 -4.45 2.15
N LEU A 58 -5.77 -4.83 0.92
CA LEU A 58 -4.93 -4.00 0.05
C LEU A 58 -5.61 -2.66 -0.24
N LEU A 59 -6.89 -2.69 -0.63
CA LEU A 59 -7.66 -1.47 -0.96
C LEU A 59 -7.72 -0.49 0.21
N LEU A 60 -7.86 -0.98 1.43
CA LEU A 60 -7.84 -0.15 2.65
C LEU A 60 -6.45 0.45 2.94
N THR A 61 -5.37 -0.23 2.58
CA THR A 61 -4.00 0.25 2.82
C THR A 61 -3.51 1.27 1.78
N VAL A 62 -4.03 1.23 0.55
CA VAL A 62 -3.68 2.16 -0.54
C VAL A 62 -3.81 3.64 -0.16
N PRO A 63 -4.96 4.14 0.37
CA PRO A 63 -5.10 5.55 0.73
C PRO A 63 -4.15 5.96 1.86
N ALA A 64 -3.94 5.09 2.85
CA ALA A 64 -2.99 5.35 3.93
C ALA A 64 -1.54 5.45 3.39
N ALA A 65 -1.17 4.58 2.45
CA ALA A 65 0.15 4.62 1.81
C ALA A 65 0.35 5.88 0.97
N LEU A 66 -0.69 6.36 0.27
CA LEU A 66 -0.65 7.60 -0.51
C LEU A 66 -0.44 8.83 0.37
N ARG A 67 -1.13 8.93 1.53
CA ARG A 67 -0.93 10.03 2.49
C ARG A 67 0.50 10.03 3.03
N ARG A 68 1.00 8.88 3.46
CA ARG A 68 2.40 8.71 3.93
C ARG A 68 3.42 9.09 2.85
N ARG A 69 3.18 8.77 1.58
CA ARG A 69 4.05 9.19 0.47
C ARG A 69 4.09 10.71 0.31
N ARG A 70 2.95 11.41 0.43
CA ARG A 70 2.90 12.88 0.33
C ARG A 70 3.66 13.54 1.47
N GLU A 71 3.48 13.05 2.70
CA GLU A 71 4.24 13.51 3.86
C GLU A 71 5.74 13.29 3.67
N ALA A 72 6.15 12.11 3.20
CA ALA A 72 7.56 11.82 2.93
C ALA A 72 8.18 12.77 1.87
N ILE A 73 7.41 13.18 0.85
CA ILE A 73 7.89 14.17 -0.14
C ILE A 73 8.02 15.56 0.48
N ARG A 74 7.08 15.98 1.34
CA ARG A 74 7.16 17.27 2.05
C ARG A 74 8.38 17.33 2.97
N LEU A 75 8.56 16.30 3.79
CA LEU A 75 9.70 16.20 4.71
C LEU A 75 11.03 16.21 3.94
N ARG A 76 11.13 15.50 2.80
CA ARG A 76 12.34 15.54 1.96
C ARG A 76 12.65 16.94 1.44
N ARG A 77 11.65 17.70 0.99
CA ARG A 77 11.85 19.09 0.51
C ARG A 77 12.27 20.04 1.62
N GLU A 78 11.77 19.85 2.85
CA GLU A 78 12.21 20.62 4.01
C GLU A 78 13.67 20.31 4.37
N LEU A 79 14.07 19.03 4.35
CA LEU A 79 15.47 18.64 4.52
C LEU A 79 16.35 19.28 3.45
N ASP A 80 15.97 19.21 2.17
CA ASP A 80 16.74 19.82 1.08
C ASP A 80 16.90 21.35 1.25
N ARG A 81 15.86 22.05 1.74
CA ARG A 81 15.92 23.49 2.03
C ARG A 81 16.84 23.82 3.20
N ILE A 82 16.73 23.07 4.30
CA ILE A 82 17.59 23.25 5.47
C ILE A 82 19.05 22.98 5.08
N GLN A 83 19.28 21.96 4.24
CA GLN A 83 20.61 21.60 3.78
C GLN A 83 21.18 22.63 2.78
N ALA A 84 20.35 23.22 1.92
CA ALA A 84 20.76 24.35 1.06
C ALA A 84 21.11 25.61 1.85
N ALA A 85 20.34 25.92 2.91
CA ALA A 85 20.62 27.03 3.82
C ALA A 85 21.88 26.79 4.66
N ALA A 86 22.10 25.56 5.13
CA ALA A 86 23.30 25.17 5.88
C ALA A 86 24.57 25.14 5.00
N ASN A 87 24.45 24.77 3.72
CA ASN A 87 25.55 24.77 2.75
C ASN A 87 25.79 26.13 2.08
N GLY A 88 25.11 27.20 2.52
CA GLY A 88 25.38 28.58 2.09
C GLY A 88 25.15 28.85 0.60
N THR A 89 24.39 28.03 -0.12
CA THR A 89 24.10 28.28 -1.55
C THR A 89 22.93 29.26 -1.65
N THR A 90 23.25 30.55 -1.65
CA THR A 90 22.31 31.60 -2.04
C THR A 90 21.74 31.29 -3.43
N PRO A 91 20.41 31.37 -3.64
CA PRO A 91 19.86 31.39 -4.98
C PRO A 91 20.55 32.54 -5.71
N VAL A 92 21.26 32.22 -6.80
CA VAL A 92 21.79 33.22 -7.72
C VAL A 92 20.58 33.99 -8.24
N VAL A 93 20.32 35.14 -7.62
CA VAL A 93 19.48 36.19 -8.20
C VAL A 93 20.13 36.48 -9.56
N PRO A 94 19.44 36.26 -10.69
CA PRO A 94 19.97 36.65 -11.98
C PRO A 94 20.37 38.11 -11.87
N PRO A 95 21.60 38.49 -12.28
CA PRO A 95 22.09 39.83 -12.08
C PRO A 95 21.05 40.77 -12.66
N GLU A 96 20.52 41.58 -11.75
CA GLU A 96 19.75 42.77 -11.99
C GLU A 96 20.25 43.36 -13.30
N ALA A 97 19.41 43.24 -14.34
CA ALA A 97 19.63 43.92 -15.59
C ALA A 97 19.58 45.39 -15.23
N VAL A 98 20.75 45.93 -14.89
CA VAL A 98 21.04 47.35 -14.75
C VAL A 98 20.63 47.95 -16.09
N ALA A 99 19.37 48.35 -16.18
CA ALA A 99 18.92 49.25 -17.22
C ALA A 99 19.78 50.49 -17.05
N PRO A 100 20.64 50.85 -18.01
CA PRO A 100 21.42 52.06 -17.91
C PRO A 100 20.41 53.20 -17.84
N MET A 101 20.41 53.94 -16.75
CA MET A 101 19.78 55.26 -16.71
C MET A 101 20.39 56.05 -17.87
N SER A 102 19.61 56.30 -18.91
CA SER A 102 19.96 57.22 -19.98
C SER A 102 19.84 58.63 -19.40
N PRO A 103 20.93 59.41 -19.31
CA PRO A 103 20.81 60.83 -19.05
C PRO A 103 20.47 61.58 -20.35
N LEU A 104 19.87 62.76 -20.15
CA LEU A 104 19.49 63.82 -21.10
C LEU A 104 18.04 63.78 -21.58
#